data_AF-A0A1Y2A679-F1
#
_entry.id   AF-A0A1Y2A679-F1
#
_cell.length_a   1.000
_cell.length_b   1.000
_cell.length_c   1.000
_cell.angle_alpha   90.00
_cell.angle_beta   90.00
_cell.angle_gamma   90.00
#
_symmetry.space_group_name_H-M   'P 1'
#
loop_
_entity.id
_entity.type
_entity.pdbx_description
1 polymer ?
#
loop_
_entity_poly.entity_id
_entity_poly.type
_entity_poly.pdbx_seq_one_letter_code
_entity_poly.pdbx_strand_id
1 'polypeptide(L)'
;MTEPHISTTPEPTSKIEVRNMTLAYLAIALLEIGFRKDIKRLRRKNEMSDLATVRELVDSSQLLGLAYQKIIRKCFYCDFSLGADLSSEELQDAVYSDVICSLRSLVKSCESLKLGN
;
A
#
# COMPACT_ATOMS: atom_id res chain seq x y z
N MET A 1 -36.69 1.25 38.87
CA MET A 1 -35.33 1.53 39.37
C MET A 1 -34.60 0.19 39.40
N THR A 2 -33.59 -0.15 38.60
CA THR A 2 -32.89 0.48 37.47
C THR A 2 -32.16 -0.69 36.81
N GLU A 3 -32.34 -0.93 35.50
CA GLU A 3 -31.56 -1.94 34.77
C GLU A 3 -30.15 -1.39 34.48
N PRO A 4 -29.08 -2.19 34.60
CA PRO A 4 -27.76 -1.78 34.16
C PRO A 4 -27.63 -1.97 32.65
N HIS A 5 -27.70 -0.88 31.89
CA HIS A 5 -27.29 -0.88 30.49
C HIS A 5 -25.77 -1.08 30.39
N ILE A 6 -25.38 -2.31 30.05
CA ILE A 6 -24.07 -2.60 29.46
C ILE A 6 -24.10 -2.00 28.05
N SER A 7 -23.47 -0.85 27.86
CA SER A 7 -23.14 -0.34 26.52
C SER A 7 -21.67 -0.67 26.25
N THR A 8 -21.44 -1.90 25.81
CA THR A 8 -20.17 -2.28 25.19
C THR A 8 -20.18 -1.73 23.77
N THR A 9 -19.69 -0.51 23.58
CA THR A 9 -19.39 0.02 22.25
C THR A 9 -18.07 -0.61 21.79
N PRO A 10 -18.02 -1.39 20.69
CA PRO A 10 -16.76 -1.78 20.11
C PRO A 10 -16.21 -0.59 19.32
N GLU A 11 -15.31 0.17 19.91
CA GLU A 11 -14.43 1.08 19.17
C GLU A 11 -13.13 0.33 18.83
N PRO A 12 -12.94 -0.10 17.58
CA PRO A 12 -11.61 -0.34 17.06
C PRO A 12 -11.33 0.69 15.96
N THR A 13 -11.27 1.98 16.29
CA THR A 13 -10.59 2.93 15.41
C THR A 13 -9.09 2.73 15.57
N SER A 14 -8.58 1.63 15.02
CA SER A 14 -7.16 1.41 14.85
C SER A 14 -6.63 2.48 13.89
N LYS A 15 -6.20 3.61 14.46
CA LYS A 15 -5.63 4.73 13.72
C LYS A 15 -4.47 4.19 12.87
N ILE A 16 -4.57 4.38 11.56
CA ILE A 16 -3.52 3.95 10.64
C ILE A 16 -2.39 4.94 10.77
N GLU A 17 -1.27 4.48 11.32
CA GLU A 17 -0.06 5.29 11.44
C GLU A 17 0.68 5.25 10.10
N VAL A 18 0.58 6.34 9.34
CA VAL A 18 1.32 6.52 8.10
C VAL A 18 2.58 7.30 8.40
N ARG A 19 3.75 6.66 8.22
CA ARG A 19 5.05 7.28 8.47
C ARG A 19 5.42 8.34 7.43
N ASN A 20 5.01 8.14 6.18
CA ASN A 20 5.26 9.08 5.08
C ASN A 20 4.04 9.13 4.15
N MET A 21 3.35 10.27 4.11
CA MET A 21 2.12 10.42 3.32
C MET A 21 2.36 10.35 1.81
N THR A 22 3.47 10.88 1.31
CA THR A 22 3.80 10.82 -0.13
C THR A 22 3.95 9.39 -0.60
N LEU A 23 4.68 8.56 0.16
CA LEU A 23 4.85 7.14 -0.15
C LEU A 23 3.55 6.35 0.03
N ALA A 24 2.70 6.72 0.99
CA ALA A 24 1.37 6.12 1.10
C ALA A 24 0.47 6.45 -0.10
N TYR A 25 0.51 7.67 -0.63
CA TYR A 25 -0.21 8.01 -1.87
C TYR A 25 0.35 7.26 -3.09
N LEU A 26 1.67 7.08 -3.16
CA LEU A 26 2.27 6.23 -4.18
C LEU A 26 1.77 4.78 -4.06
N ALA A 27 1.65 4.24 -2.85
CA ALA A 27 1.09 2.92 -2.63
C ALA A 27 -0.38 2.82 -3.09
N ILE A 28 -1.21 3.83 -2.82
CA ILE A 28 -2.59 3.90 -3.33
C ILE A 28 -2.59 3.82 -4.87
N ALA A 29 -1.80 4.68 -5.54
CA ALA A 29 -1.75 4.71 -7.00
C ALA A 29 -1.28 3.37 -7.60
N LEU A 30 -0.25 2.74 -7.00
CA LEU A 30 0.22 1.43 -7.42
C LEU A 30 -0.84 0.34 -7.20
N LEU A 31 -1.58 0.39 -6.09
CA LEU A 31 -2.68 -0.53 -5.83
C LEU A 31 -3.80 -0.39 -6.89
N GLU A 32 -4.17 0.84 -7.23
CA GLU A 32 -5.17 1.13 -8.27
C GLU A 32 -4.74 0.59 -9.64
N ILE A 33 -3.45 0.73 -9.98
CA ILE A 33 -2.87 0.14 -11.20
C ILE A 33 -2.95 -1.40 -11.15
N GLY A 34 -2.57 -2.00 -10.02
CA GLY A 34 -2.59 -3.45 -9.80
C GLY A 34 -3.98 -4.06 -9.96
N PHE A 35 -5.02 -3.40 -9.44
CA PHE A 35 -6.41 -3.86 -9.55
C PHE A 35 -7.17 -3.33 -10.77
N ARG A 36 -6.62 -2.34 -11.49
CA ARG A 36 -7.28 -1.63 -12.59
C ARG A 36 -8.62 -1.02 -12.18
N LYS A 37 -8.70 -0.53 -10.95
CA LYS A 37 -9.88 0.08 -10.33
C LYS A 37 -9.42 1.23 -9.46
N ASP A 38 -10.21 2.28 -9.37
CA ASP A 38 -9.95 3.33 -8.38
C ASP A 38 -10.18 2.80 -6.97
N ILE A 39 -9.52 3.43 -6.00
CA ILE A 39 -9.54 3.02 -4.61
C ILE A 39 -10.96 3.08 -4.02
N LYS A 40 -11.82 3.98 -4.51
CA LYS A 40 -13.22 4.10 -4.03
C LYS A 40 -14.07 2.91 -4.48
N ARG A 41 -13.76 2.29 -5.62
CA ARG A 41 -14.39 1.04 -6.07
C ARG A 41 -13.83 -0.21 -5.38
N LEU A 42 -12.64 -0.10 -4.79
CA LEU A 42 -12.03 -1.16 -3.98
C LEU A 42 -12.47 -1.10 -2.52
N ARG A 43 -12.86 0.10 -2.05
CA ARG A 43 -13.29 0.36 -0.68
C ARG A 43 -14.50 -0.49 -0.28
N ARG A 44 -14.40 -1.17 0.87
CA ARG A 44 -15.56 -1.84 1.46
C ARG A 44 -16.50 -0.84 2.11
N LYS A 45 -17.79 -1.17 2.19
CA LYS A 45 -18.83 -0.27 2.76
C LYS A 45 -18.53 0.24 4.18
N ASN A 46 -17.74 -0.49 4.96
CA ASN A 46 -17.42 -0.15 6.35
C ASN A 46 -16.11 0.66 6.50
N GLU A 47 -15.37 0.91 5.41
CA GLU A 47 -14.10 1.63 5.49
C GLU A 47 -14.29 3.12 5.30
N MET A 48 -13.71 3.90 6.23
CA MET A 48 -13.89 5.35 6.26
C MET A 48 -12.82 6.11 5.47
N SER A 49 -11.71 5.47 5.08
CA SER A 49 -10.59 6.13 4.39
C SER A 49 -9.89 5.21 3.37
N ASP A 50 -9.25 5.82 2.38
CA ASP A 50 -8.44 5.11 1.37
C ASP A 50 -7.27 4.36 2.01
N LEU A 51 -6.70 4.91 3.08
CA LEU A 51 -5.60 4.27 3.81
C LEU A 51 -6.06 2.96 4.48
N ALA A 52 -7.31 2.89 4.95
CA ALA A 52 -7.87 1.65 5.49
C ALA A 52 -8.01 0.59 4.41
N THR A 53 -8.55 0.99 3.26
CA THR A 53 -8.66 0.12 2.08
C THR A 53 -7.30 -0.40 1.63
N VAL A 54 -6.27 0.46 1.55
CA VAL A 54 -4.92 0.00 1.20
C VAL A 54 -4.36 -0.95 2.24
N ARG A 55 -4.51 -0.65 3.54
CA ARG A 55 -4.02 -1.53 4.61
C ARG A 55 -4.58 -2.94 4.52
N GLU A 56 -5.84 -3.09 4.12
CA GLU A 56 -6.44 -4.41 3.91
C GLU A 56 -5.91 -5.09 2.64
N LEU A 57 -5.80 -4.33 1.55
CA LEU A 57 -5.52 -4.89 0.23
C LEU A 57 -4.03 -5.05 -0.08
N VAL A 58 -3.13 -4.41 0.67
CA VAL A 58 -1.69 -4.47 0.43
C VAL A 58 -1.11 -5.88 0.51
N ASP A 59 -1.73 -6.75 1.31
CA ASP A 59 -1.33 -8.15 1.46
C ASP A 59 -2.13 -9.11 0.56
N SER A 60 -3.12 -8.59 -0.18
CA SER A 60 -3.92 -9.39 -1.11
C SER A 60 -3.18 -9.69 -2.41
N SER A 61 -3.54 -10.81 -3.04
CA SER A 61 -2.92 -11.26 -4.30
C SER A 61 -3.08 -10.19 -5.39
N GLN A 62 -1.95 -9.70 -5.89
CA GLN A 62 -1.90 -8.71 -6.96
C GLN A 62 -1.82 -9.39 -8.33
N LEU A 63 -2.53 -8.85 -9.32
CA LEU A 63 -2.47 -9.35 -10.71
C LEU A 63 -1.05 -9.27 -11.30
N LEU A 64 -0.24 -8.34 -10.82
CA LEU A 64 1.15 -8.13 -11.24
C LEU A 64 2.17 -8.94 -10.42
N GLY A 65 1.69 -9.82 -9.53
CA GLY A 65 2.49 -10.78 -8.78
C GLY A 65 3.12 -10.26 -7.48
N LEU A 66 3.80 -11.18 -6.77
CA LEU A 66 4.34 -10.95 -5.42
C LEU A 66 5.40 -9.84 -5.36
N ALA A 67 6.20 -9.68 -6.42
CA ALA A 67 7.20 -8.62 -6.48
C ALA A 67 6.54 -7.24 -6.49
N TYR A 68 5.45 -7.06 -7.25
CA TYR A 68 4.68 -5.82 -7.27
C TYR A 68 4.01 -5.55 -5.91
N GLN A 69 3.42 -6.59 -5.31
CA GLN A 69 2.85 -6.52 -3.96
C GLN A 69 3.87 -6.03 -2.91
N LYS A 70 5.11 -6.56 -2.94
CA LYS A 70 6.18 -6.12 -2.03
C LYS A 70 6.51 -4.64 -2.17
N ILE A 71 6.49 -4.11 -3.40
CA ILE A 71 6.74 -2.69 -3.66
C ILE A 71 5.66 -1.82 -3.03
N ILE A 72 4.38 -2.16 -3.23
CA ILE A 72 3.25 -1.46 -2.62
C ILE A 72 3.38 -1.47 -1.09
N ARG A 73 3.72 -2.63 -0.51
CA ARG A 73 3.89 -2.80 0.93
C ARG A 73 5.00 -1.91 1.50
N LYS A 74 6.16 -1.86 0.85
CA LYS A 74 7.27 -0.99 1.25
C LYS A 74 6.86 0.49 1.22
N CYS A 75 6.17 0.91 0.16
CA CYS A 75 5.68 2.29 0.04
C CYS A 75 4.67 2.64 1.14
N PHE A 76 3.65 1.78 1.36
CA PHE A 76 2.58 2.05 2.30
C PHE A 76 3.07 2.15 3.75
N TYR A 77 3.92 1.22 4.16
CA TYR A 77 4.46 1.19 5.52
C TYR A 77 5.73 2.03 5.68
N CYS A 78 6.24 2.65 4.62
CA CYS A 78 7.56 3.29 4.58
C CYS A 78 8.68 2.36 5.07
N ASP A 79 8.61 1.06 4.73
CA ASP A 79 9.47 0.00 5.24
C ASP A 79 10.79 -0.10 4.48
N PHE A 80 11.64 0.92 4.68
CA PHE A 80 12.97 1.05 4.08
C PHE A 80 14.10 0.93 5.12
N SER A 81 13.78 0.56 6.36
CA SER A 81 14.71 0.49 7.50
C SER A 81 15.48 1.80 7.79
N LEU A 82 14.90 2.93 7.39
CA LEU A 82 15.45 4.27 7.55
C LEU A 82 14.42 5.18 8.24
N GLY A 83 14.75 6.47 8.39
CA GLY A 83 13.78 7.50 8.73
C GLY A 83 12.65 7.62 7.70
N ALA A 84 11.62 8.39 8.02
CA ALA A 84 10.46 8.59 7.14
C ALA A 84 10.51 9.91 6.35
N ASP A 85 11.63 10.62 6.40
CA ASP A 85 11.82 11.89 5.71
C ASP A 85 12.28 11.66 4.27
N LEU A 86 11.38 11.92 3.31
CA LEU A 86 11.67 11.75 1.88
C LEU A 86 12.61 12.84 1.33
N SER A 87 12.95 13.86 2.13
CA SER A 87 13.99 14.81 1.76
C SER A 87 15.40 14.30 2.04
N SER A 88 15.57 13.21 2.82
CA SER A 88 16.88 12.62 3.05
C SER A 88 17.35 11.80 1.85
N GLU A 89 18.63 11.95 1.52
CA GLU A 89 19.28 11.21 0.42
C GLU A 89 19.20 9.71 0.66
N GLU A 90 19.35 9.26 1.91
CA GLU A 90 19.30 7.84 2.27
C GLU A 90 17.93 7.21 1.94
N LEU A 91 16.82 7.90 2.27
CA LEU A 91 15.49 7.39 1.96
C LEU A 91 15.21 7.48 0.46
N GLN A 92 15.68 8.53 -0.23
CA GLN A 92 15.53 8.64 -1.68
C GLN A 92 16.25 7.51 -2.42
N ASP A 93 17.48 7.18 -2.02
CA ASP A 93 18.24 6.07 -2.58
C ASP A 93 17.57 4.71 -2.32
N ALA A 94 17.09 4.50 -1.09
CA ALA A 94 16.35 3.30 -0.75
C ALA A 94 15.06 3.16 -1.58
N VAL A 95 14.29 4.24 -1.71
CA VAL A 95 13.08 4.28 -2.56
C VAL A 95 13.45 4.04 -4.03
N TYR A 96 14.49 4.67 -4.53
CA TYR A 96 14.94 4.47 -5.92
C TYR A 96 15.29 2.99 -6.18
N SER A 97 16.09 2.39 -5.31
CA SER A 97 16.50 0.99 -5.44
C SER A 97 15.30 0.03 -5.28
N ASP A 98 14.56 0.16 -4.19
CA ASP A 98 13.54 -0.82 -3.82
C ASP A 98 12.23 -0.67 -4.60
N VAL A 99 11.89 0.54 -5.03
CA VAL A 99 10.65 0.85 -5.76
C VAL A 99 10.94 0.98 -7.25
N ILE A 100 11.76 1.96 -7.64
CA ILE A 100 11.91 2.33 -9.06
C ILE A 100 12.66 1.26 -9.84
N CYS A 101 13.80 0.77 -9.35
CA CYS A 101 14.55 -0.30 -10.00
C CYS A 101 13.76 -1.62 -10.03
N SER A 102 13.04 -1.94 -8.95
CA SER A 102 12.15 -3.13 -8.90
C SER A 102 11.01 -3.05 -9.92
N LEU A 103 10.33 -1.90 -10.02
CA LEU A 103 9.29 -1.68 -11.05
C LEU A 103 9.87 -1.81 -12.46
N ARG A 104 11.04 -1.20 -12.71
CA ARG A 104 11.74 -1.30 -14.00
C ARG A 104 12.08 -2.75 -14.34
N SER A 105 12.51 -3.53 -13.35
CA SER A 105 12.79 -4.96 -13.52
C SER A 105 11.53 -5.73 -13.93
N LEU A 106 10.39 -5.46 -13.28
CA LEU A 106 9.12 -6.09 -13.63
C LEU A 106 8.67 -5.79 -15.06
N VAL A 107 8.82 -4.54 -15.51
CA VAL A 107 8.52 -4.15 -16.89
C VAL A 107 9.41 -4.93 -17.87
N LYS A 108 10.72 -4.95 -17.63
CA LYS A 108 11.67 -5.71 -18.48
C LYS A 108 11.33 -7.20 -18.52
N SER A 109 11.01 -7.82 -17.38
CA SER A 109 10.59 -9.22 -17.34
C SER A 109 9.33 -9.46 -18.15
N CYS A 110 8.35 -8.54 -18.10
CA CYS A 110 7.14 -8.63 -18.90
C CYS A 110 7.42 -8.50 -20.42
N GLU A 111 8.33 -7.61 -20.81
CA GLU A 111 8.74 -7.42 -22.21
C GLU A 111 9.49 -8.63 -22.75
N SER A 112 10.43 -9.18 -21.99
CA SER A 112 11.17 -10.39 -22.38
C SER A 112 10.25 -11.59 -22.60
N LEU A 113 9.16 -11.71 -21.84
CA LEU A 113 8.16 -12.76 -22.05
C LEU A 113 7.35 -12.57 -23.34
N LYS A 114 7.17 -11.33 -23.82
CA LYS A 114 6.45 -11.03 -25.06
C LYS A 114 7.27 -11.26 -26.32
N LEU A 115 8.60 -11.31 -26.20
CA LEU A 115 9.54 -11.53 -27.32
C LEU A 115 9.91 -13.01 -27.52
N GLY A 116 9.36 -13.91 -26.70
CA GLY A 116 9.61 -15.36 -26.76
C GLY A 116 8.52 -16.19 -27.44
N ASN A 117 7.52 -15.57 -28.08
CA ASN A 117 6.42 -16.23 -28.79
C ASN A 117 6.33 -15.79 -30.26
#